data_AF-A0A7W1SR00-F1
#
_entry.id   AF-A0A7W1SR00-F1
#
_cell.length_a   1.000
_cell.length_b   1.000
_cell.length_c   1.000
_cell.angle_alpha   90.00
_cell.angle_beta   90.00
_cell.angle_gamma   90.00
#
_symmetry.space_group_name_H-M   'P 1'
#
loop_
_entity.id
_entity.type
_entity.pdbx_description
1 polymer ?
#
loop_
_entity_poly.entity_id
_entity_poly.type
_entity_poly.pdbx_seq_one_letter_code
_entity_poly.pdbx_strand_id
1 'polypeptide(L)' 'MIDPTAPATPRLDGDTPWVKATRSGSNGCVELRRHNGTIELRDTKDAGTGPVLRFTRDELAAFLDGARRGEFDHLP' A
#
# COMPACT_ATOMS: atom_id res chain seq x y z
N MET A 1 26.32 -8.93 -10.25
CA MET A 1 27.10 -8.30 -9.17
C MET A 1 26.25 -7.16 -8.63
N ILE A 2 25.55 -7.40 -7.52
CA ILE A 2 24.75 -6.37 -6.84
C ILE A 2 25.73 -5.58 -5.97
N ASP A 3 25.79 -4.26 -6.13
CA ASP A 3 26.66 -3.39 -5.32
C ASP A 3 26.11 -3.31 -3.88
N PRO A 4 26.87 -3.77 -2.86
CA PRO A 4 26.42 -3.75 -1.47
C PRO A 4 26.53 -2.36 -0.79
N THR A 5 26.92 -1.31 -1.52
CA THR A 5 27.36 -0.02 -0.93
C THR A 5 26.51 1.18 -1.32
N ALA A 6 25.46 1.02 -2.12
CA ALA A 6 24.47 2.07 -2.27
C ALA A 6 23.73 2.24 -0.92
N PRO A 7 23.64 3.46 -0.34
CA PRO A 7 22.87 3.64 0.88
C PRO A 7 21.43 3.21 0.56
N ALA A 8 20.94 2.16 1.24
CA ALA A 8 19.53 1.89 1.26
C ALA A 8 18.87 3.17 1.78
N THR A 9 18.08 3.84 0.93
CA THR A 9 17.19 4.94 1.35
C THR A 9 16.58 4.53 2.68
N PRO A 10 16.68 5.32 3.77
CA PRO A 10 16.20 4.88 5.08
C PRO A 10 14.77 4.43 4.90
N ARG A 11 14.57 3.10 4.95
CA ARG A 11 13.23 2.56 4.99
C ARG A 11 12.74 3.05 6.34
N LEU A 12 11.73 3.90 6.33
CA LEU A 12 11.07 4.32 7.56
C LEU A 12 10.47 3.03 8.14
N ASP A 13 11.24 2.39 9.01
CA ASP A 13 11.02 1.04 9.56
C ASP A 13 10.17 1.12 10.81
N GLY A 14 9.03 1.81 10.68
CA GLY A 14 8.05 1.95 11.73
C GLY A 14 6.64 1.91 11.15
N ASP A 15 5.70 1.65 12.03
CA ASP A 15 4.28 1.77 11.74
C ASP A 15 3.97 3.19 11.25
N THR A 16 3.03 3.31 10.32
CA THR A 16 2.58 4.60 9.79
C THR A 16 1.13 4.86 10.16
N PRO A 17 0.69 6.12 10.22
CA PRO A 17 -0.74 6.41 10.18
C PRO A 17 -1.34 5.90 8.86
N TRP A 18 -2.67 5.77 8.85
CA TRP A 18 -3.42 5.49 7.63
C TRP A 18 -3.26 6.63 6.63
N VAL A 19 -2.94 6.28 5.38
CA VAL A 19 -2.85 7.22 4.26
C VAL A 19 -3.98 6.91 3.29
N LYS A 20 -4.89 7.88 3.13
CA LYS A 20 -6.04 7.78 2.22
C LYS A 20 -5.63 8.08 0.79
N ALA A 21 -6.06 7.26 -0.17
CA ALA A 21 -5.86 7.54 -1.58
C ALA A 21 -6.58 8.84 -1.99
N THR A 22 -5.91 9.71 -2.74
CA THR A 22 -6.44 11.04 -3.10
C THR A 22 -7.66 10.99 -4.01
N ARG A 23 -7.81 9.94 -4.83
CA ARG A 23 -9.00 9.71 -5.67
C ARG A 23 -10.20 9.15 -4.87
N SER A 24 -10.10 9.08 -3.55
CA SER A 24 -11.21 8.65 -2.71
C SER A 24 -12.33 9.68 -2.70
N GLY A 25 -13.57 9.23 -2.84
CA GLY A 25 -14.78 10.04 -2.79
C GLY A 25 -15.88 9.38 -1.96
N SER A 26 -17.12 9.86 -2.08
CA SER A 26 -18.28 9.36 -1.33
C SER A 26 -18.54 7.86 -1.49
N ASN A 27 -18.15 7.26 -2.63
CA ASN A 27 -18.48 5.88 -2.98
C ASN A 27 -17.27 4.92 -3.02
N GLY A 28 -16.09 5.36 -2.60
CA GLY A 28 -14.89 4.52 -2.63
C GLY A 28 -13.74 5.21 -1.91
N CYS A 29 -13.28 4.62 -0.81
CA CYS A 29 -12.16 5.15 -0.04
C CYS A 29 -11.21 4.02 0.32
N VAL A 30 -9.98 4.08 -0.15
CA VAL A 30 -8.95 3.09 0.18
C VAL A 30 -7.87 3.77 1.01
N GLU A 31 -7.47 3.12 2.11
CA GLU A 31 -6.40 3.57 2.98
C GLU A 31 -5.34 2.48 3.15
N LEU A 32 -4.09 2.89 3.23
CA LEU A 32 -2.96 1.99 3.47
C LEU A 32 -2.12 2.45 4.67
N ARG A 33 -1.52 1.52 5.41
CA ARG A 33 -0.48 1.81 6.40
C ARG A 33 0.56 0.69 6.50
N ARG A 34 1.72 1.00 7.07
CA ARG A 34 2.63 0.00 7.62
C ARG A 34 2.20 -0.30 9.05
N HIS A 35 2.09 -1.59 9.39
CA HIS A 35 1.77 -2.02 10.74
C HIS A 35 2.33 -3.42 11.00
N ASN A 36 3.10 -3.58 12.08
CA ASN A 36 3.66 -4.88 12.50
C ASN A 36 4.39 -5.64 11.37
N GLY A 37 5.22 -4.93 10.60
CA GLY A 37 6.02 -5.51 9.51
C GLY A 37 5.24 -5.83 8.23
N THR A 38 3.92 -5.59 8.20
CA THR A 38 3.06 -5.78 7.02
C THR A 38 2.55 -4.45 6.47
N ILE A 39 1.96 -4.49 5.27
CA ILE A 39 1.12 -3.43 4.76
C ILE A 39 -0.33 -3.82 4.99
N GLU A 40 -1.06 -2.96 5.69
CA GLU A 40 -2.49 -3.08 5.89
C GLU A 40 -3.24 -2.20 4.90
N LEU A 41 -4.27 -2.75 4.26
CA LEU A 41 -5.19 -2.06 3.35
C LEU A 41 -6.62 -2.25 3.84
N ARG A 42 -7.42 -1.19 3.81
CA ARG A 42 -8.85 -1.25 4.18
C ARG A 42 -9.71 -0.31 3.33
N ASP A 43 -11.01 -0.60 3.28
CA ASP A 43 -12.04 0.35 2.82
C ASP A 43 -12.46 1.26 3.99
N THR A 44 -12.47 2.58 3.78
CA THR A 44 -12.84 3.56 4.82
C THR A 44 -14.36 3.65 5.03
N LYS A 45 -15.21 3.07 4.17
CA LYS A 45 -16.67 3.25 4.21
C LYS A 45 -17.33 2.93 5.55
N ASP A 46 -16.80 1.95 6.27
CA ASP A 46 -17.31 1.55 7.59
C ASP A 46 -16.60 2.33 8.71
N ALA A 47 -16.44 3.65 8.59
CA ALA A 47 -15.75 4.50 9.57
C ALA A 47 -14.36 3.99 10.04
N GLY A 48 -13.67 3.21 9.19
CA GLY A 48 -12.39 2.57 9.52
C GLY A 48 -12.48 1.25 10.31
N THR A 49 -13.67 0.69 10.52
CA THR A 49 -13.90 -0.63 11.16
C THR A 49 -14.08 -1.79 10.17
N GLY A 50 -14.05 -1.49 8.87
CA GLY A 50 -14.08 -2.50 7.82
C GLY A 50 -12.88 -3.46 7.85
N PRO A 51 -12.96 -4.59 7.13
CA PRO A 51 -11.91 -5.60 7.13
C PRO A 51 -10.56 -5.02 6.68
N VAL A 52 -9.50 -5.47 7.34
CA VAL A 52 -8.12 -5.12 7.02
C VAL A 52 -7.46 -6.29 6.29
N LEU A 53 -7.12 -6.06 5.02
CA LEU A 53 -6.30 -6.97 4.24
C LEU A 53 -4.82 -6.71 4.55
N ARG A 54 -4.04 -7.78 4.68
CA ARG A 54 -2.60 -7.71 5.00
C ARG A 54 -1.79 -8.25 3.85
N PHE A 55 -0.76 -7.50 3.49
CA PHE A 55 0.19 -7.85 2.45
C PHE A 55 1.61 -7.74 3.01
N THR A 56 2.49 -8.57 2.51
CA THR A 56 3.93 -8.36 2.65
C THR A 56 4.35 -7.10 1.88
N ARG A 57 5.54 -6.59 2.18
CA ARG A 57 6.13 -5.48 1.42
C ARG A 57 6.35 -5.84 -0.04
N ASP A 58 6.75 -7.08 -0.31
CA ASP A 58 7.06 -7.55 -1.67
C ASP A 58 5.80 -7.74 -2.52
N GLU A 59 4.72 -8.27 -1.93
CA GLU A 59 3.42 -8.36 -2.62
C GLU A 59 2.88 -6.98 -3.00
N LEU A 60 2.92 -6.00 -2.08
CA LEU A 60 2.48 -4.65 -2.43
C LEU A 60 3.41 -3.99 -3.45
N ALA A 61 4.72 -4.22 -3.37
CA ALA A 61 5.67 -3.69 -4.35
C ALA A 61 5.39 -4.23 -5.76
N ALA A 62 5.14 -5.55 -5.88
CA ALA A 62 4.76 -6.18 -7.14
C ALA A 62 3.43 -5.60 -7.68
N PHE A 63 2.42 -5.46 -6.83
CA PHE A 63 1.14 -4.84 -7.22
C PHE A 63 1.33 -3.40 -7.74
N LEU A 64 2.12 -2.58 -7.04
CA LEU A 64 2.37 -1.20 -7.45
C LEU A 64 3.17 -1.11 -8.76
N ASP A 65 4.10 -2.04 -9.02
CA ASP A 65 4.81 -2.11 -10.30
C ASP A 65 3.83 -2.42 -11.44
N GLY A 66 3.02 -3.48 -11.31
CA GLY A 66 2.01 -3.85 -12.32
C GLY A 66 0.96 -2.76 -12.55
N ALA A 67 0.47 -2.12 -11.48
CA ALA A 67 -0.48 -1.00 -11.58
C ALA A 67 0.12 0.21 -12.31
N ARG A 68 1.40 0.55 -12.07
CA ARG A 68 2.07 1.64 -12.80
C ARG A 68 2.30 1.31 -14.27
N ARG A 69 2.43 0.02 -14.61
CA ARG A 69 2.54 -0.48 -15.99
C ARG A 69 1.20 -0.61 -16.71
N GLY A 70 0.09 -0.35 -16.02
CA GLY A 70 -1.26 -0.46 -16.58
C GLY A 70 -1.75 -1.90 -16.73
N GLU A 71 -1.14 -2.87 -16.05
CA GLU A 71 -1.54 -4.29 -16.14
C GLU A 71 -3.00 -4.54 -15.74
N PHE A 72 -3.56 -3.64 -14.93
CA PHE A 72 -4.91 -3.73 -14.36
C PHE A 72 -5.90 -2.71 -14.94
N ASP A 73 -5.53 -1.94 -15.97
CA ASP A 73 -6.37 -0.84 -16.50
C ASP A 73 -7.66 -1.32 -17.19
N HIS A 74 -7.82 -2.62 -17.41
CA HIS A 74 -9.02 -3.25 -17.96
C HIS A 74 -10.11 -3.58 -16.90
N LEU A 75 -9.80 -3.41 -15.61
CA LEU A 75 -10.71 -3.67 -14.49
C LEU A 75 -11.61 -2.48 -14.05
N PRO A 76 -11.14 -1.22 -14.03
CA PRO A 76 -11.94 -0.08 -13.54
C PRO A 76 -12.98 0.46 -14.55
#